data_AF-A0A3S3NXE8-F1
#
_entry.id   AF-A0A3S3NXE8-F1
#
_cell.length_a   1.000
_cell.length_b   1.000
_cell.length_c   1.000
_cell.angle_alpha   90.00
_cell.angle_beta   90.00
_cell.angle_gamma   90.00
#
_symmetry.space_group_name_H-M   'P 1'
#
loop_
_entity.id
_entity.type
_entity.pdbx_description
1 polymer ?
#
loop_
_entity_poly.entity_id
_entity_poly.type
_entity_poly.pdbx_seq_one_letter_code
_entity_poly.pdbx_strand_id
1 'polypeptide(L)' 'MNNNNDECLSICANCKNHGIRVSAKSHKYVCAYKDCRCQLCTATKTMRNVMAMRVYDLK' A
#
# COMPACT_ATOMS: atom_id res chain seq x y z
N MET A 1 10.80 29.45 -7.03
CA MET A 1 10.25 28.91 -5.77
C MET A 1 10.18 27.40 -5.90
N ASN A 2 11.25 26.72 -5.49
CA ASN A 2 11.31 25.26 -5.47
C ASN A 2 10.51 24.75 -4.28
N ASN A 3 9.37 24.11 -4.54
CA ASN A 3 8.75 23.24 -3.56
C ASN A 3 9.06 21.81 -3.98
N ASN A 4 10.18 21.32 -3.46
CA ASN A 4 10.47 19.89 -3.37
C ASN A 4 9.35 19.23 -2.56
N ASN A 5 8.29 18.79 -3.23
CA ASN A 5 7.36 17.79 -2.71
C ASN A 5 7.71 16.43 -3.33
N ASP A 6 8.98 16.03 -3.23
CA ASP A 6 9.41 14.65 -3.39
C ASP A 6 8.93 13.77 -2.21
N GLU A 7 7.72 13.99 -1.70
CA GLU A 7 7.06 13.06 -0.79
C GLU A 7 6.50 11.91 -1.63
N CYS A 8 7.28 10.82 -1.70
CA CYS A 8 6.92 9.51 -2.25
C CYS A 8 5.42 9.22 -2.09
N LEU A 9 4.66 9.54 -3.14
CA LEU A 9 3.21 9.40 -3.23
C LEU A 9 2.89 7.91 -3.25
N SER A 10 2.94 7.30 -2.07
CA SER A 10 2.55 5.91 -1.90
C SER A 10 1.08 5.77 -2.26
N ILE A 11 0.79 5.02 -3.31
CA ILE A 11 -0.59 4.74 -3.73
C ILE A 11 -1.11 3.60 -2.86
N CYS A 12 -2.37 3.67 -2.44
CA CYS A 12 -3.01 2.58 -1.71
C CYS A 12 -3.06 1.31 -2.60
N ALA A 13 -2.34 0.25 -2.22
CA ALA A 13 -2.31 -0.95 -3.04
C ALA A 13 -3.65 -1.67 -3.12
N ASN A 14 -4.49 -1.58 -2.08
CA ASN A 14 -5.82 -2.18 -2.12
C ASN A 14 -6.68 -1.51 -3.20
N CYS A 15 -6.72 -0.18 -3.23
CA CYS A 15 -7.41 0.56 -4.29
C CYS A 15 -6.79 0.31 -5.67
N LYS A 16 -5.45 0.28 -5.75
CA LYS A 16 -4.73 -0.02 -7.00
C LYS A 16 -5.14 -1.39 -7.56
N ASN A 17 -5.31 -2.40 -6.72
CA ASN A 17 -5.73 -3.74 -7.12
C ASN A 17 -7.16 -3.79 -7.67
N HIS A 18 -7.97 -2.77 -7.37
CA HIS A 18 -9.31 -2.58 -7.92
C HIS A 18 -9.36 -1.53 -9.04
N GLY A 19 -8.21 -1.09 -9.55
CA GLY A 19 -8.11 -0.11 -10.64
C GLY A 19 -8.21 1.36 -10.21
N ILE A 20 -8.25 1.65 -8.90
CA ILE A 20 -8.44 3.00 -8.37
C ILE A 20 -7.11 3.52 -7.80
N ARG A 21 -6.65 4.69 -8.23
CA ARG A 21 -5.41 5.32 -7.73
C ARG A 21 -5.75 6.38 -6.67
N VAL A 22 -5.44 6.08 -5.41
CA VAL A 22 -5.61 7.01 -4.30
C VAL A 22 -4.31 7.13 -3.52
N SER A 23 -3.95 8.36 -3.12
CA SER A 23 -2.82 8.60 -2.21
C SER A 23 -3.06 7.92 -0.86
N ALA A 24 -2.09 7.15 -0.38
CA ALA A 24 -2.19 6.39 0.86
C ALA A 24 -1.99 7.25 2.14
N LYS A 25 -1.50 8.50 2.01
CA LYS A 25 -1.08 9.35 3.14
C LYS A 25 -2.15 9.48 4.24
N SER A 26 -3.42 9.69 3.87
CA SER A 26 -4.56 9.76 4.80
C SER A 26 -5.63 8.69 4.55
N HIS A 27 -5.47 7.88 3.51
CA HIS A 27 -6.52 7.01 3.00
C HIS A 27 -6.75 5.72 3.80
N LYS A 28 -5.84 5.35 4.71
CA LYS A 28 -5.91 4.10 5.49
C LYS A 28 -7.28 3.85 6.14
N TYR A 29 -7.89 4.87 6.73
CA TYR A 29 -9.13 4.73 7.51
C TYR A 29 -10.41 4.79 6.66
N VAL A 30 -10.34 5.47 5.51
CA VAL A 30 -11.47 5.68 4.59
C VAL A 30 -11.43 4.75 3.37
N CYS A 31 -10.48 3.81 3.33
CA CYS A 31 -10.33 2.89 2.22
C CYS A 31 -11.51 1.92 2.16
N ALA A 32 -12.28 1.97 1.06
CA ALA A 32 -13.38 1.06 0.79
C ALA A 32 -12.94 -0.42 0.71
N TYR A 33 -11.68 -0.66 0.37
CA TYR A 33 -11.10 -1.98 0.19
C TYR A 33 -10.16 -2.39 1.33
N LYS A 34 -10.21 -1.72 2.49
CA LYS A 34 -9.31 -2.01 3.62
C LYS A 34 -9.39 -3.47 4.07
N ASP A 35 -10.59 -4.05 4.03
CA ASP A 35 -10.89 -5.42 4.44
C ASP A 35 -11.14 -6.37 3.25
N CYS A 36 -10.77 -5.95 2.03
CA CYS A 36 -10.95 -6.78 0.85
C CYS A 36 -10.11 -8.06 0.92
N ARG A 37 -10.72 -9.20 0.56
CA ARG A 37 -10.09 -10.53 0.52
C ARG A 37 -10.02 -11.15 -0.88
N CYS A 38 -10.15 -10.34 -1.93
CA CYS A 38 -9.97 -10.83 -3.30
C CYS A 38 -8.55 -11.39 -3.51
N GLN A 39 -8.36 -12.21 -4.55
CA GLN A 39 -7.08 -12.89 -4.81
C GLN A 39 -5.90 -11.89 -4.92
N LEU A 40 -6.10 -10.77 -5.62
CA LEU A 40 -5.10 -9.71 -5.79
C LEU A 40 -4.70 -9.06 -4.45
N CYS A 41 -5.68 -8.70 -3.62
CA CYS A 41 -5.46 -8.07 -2.31
C CYS A 41 -4.78 -9.03 -1.33
N THR A 42 -5.21 -10.30 -1.31
CA THR A 42 -4.60 -11.35 -0.50
C THR A 42 -3.15 -11.59 -0.91
N ALA A 43 -2.87 -11.75 -2.20
CA ALA A 43 -1.51 -11.92 -2.72
C ALA A 43 -0.61 -10.74 -2.35
N THR A 44 -1.10 -9.50 -2.49
CA THR A 44 -0.36 -8.28 -2.12
C THR A 44 -0.03 -8.24 -0.62
N LYS A 45 -0.97 -8.65 0.24
CA LYS A 45 -0.76 -8.73 1.70
C LYS A 45 0.31 -9.76 2.05
N THR A 46 0.26 -10.93 1.41
CA THR A 46 1.27 -11.99 1.58
C THR A 46 2.66 -11.49 1.18
N MET A 47 2.80 -10.84 0.02
CA MET A 47 4.09 -10.28 -0.42
C MET A 47 4.66 -9.30 0.59
N ARG A 48 3.84 -8.38 1.13
CA ARG A 48 4.27 -7.43 2.16
C ARG A 48 4.78 -8.13 3.42
N ASN A 49 4.12 -9.20 3.85
CA ASN A 49 4.54 -9.98 5.02
C ASN A 49 5.89 -10.66 4.77
N VAL A 50 6.10 -11.26 3.59
CA VAL A 50 7.38 -11.87 3.22
C VAL A 50 8.49 -10.81 3.23
N MET A 51 8.26 -9.65 2.61
CA MET A 51 9.25 -8.57 2.60
C MET A 51 9.58 -8.08 4.02
N ALA A 52 8.57 -7.92 4.88
CA ALA A 52 8.76 -7.53 6.28
C ALA A 52 9.58 -8.56 7.07
N MET A 53 9.33 -9.86 6.86
CA MET A 53 10.09 -10.94 7.48
C MET A 53 11.56 -10.92 7.04
N ARG A 54 11.83 -10.80 5.72
CA ARG A 54 13.21 -10.72 5.22
C ARG A 54 13.97 -9.53 5.80
N VAL A 55 13.31 -8.40 5.98
CA VAL A 55 13.91 -7.21 6.61
C VAL A 55 14.16 -7.41 8.11
N TYR A 56 13.33 -8.21 8.79
CA TYR A 56 13.52 -8.54 10.19
C TYR A 56 14.75 -9.45 10.42
N ASP A 57 14.92 -10.48 9.60
CA ASP A 57 16.04 -11.44 9.70
C ASP A 57 17.42 -10.79 9.44
N LEU A 58 17.46 -9.55 8.95
CA LEU A 58 18.69 -8.79 8.64
C LEU A 58 19.09 -7.79 9.75
N LYS A 59 18.40 -7.81 10.90
CA LYS A 59 18.74 -7.02 12.10
C LYS A 59 19.41 -7.88 13.15
#